data_AF-A0A8J7BX21-F1
#
_entry.id   AF-A0A8J7BX21-F1
#
_cell.length_a   1.000
_cell.length_b   1.000
_cell.length_c   1.000
_cell.angle_alpha   90.00
_cell.angle_beta   90.00
_cell.angle_gamma   90.00
#
_symmetry.space_group_name_H-M   'P 1'
#
loop_
_entity.id
_entity.type
_entity.pdbx_description
1 polymer ?
#
loop_
_entity_poly.entity_id
_entity_poly.type
_entity_poly.pdbx_seq_one_letter_code
_entity_poly.pdbx_strand_id
1 'polypeptide(L)'
;MVAAIIDCNNYYGLDMNLELDAFRKTVEHIALVQRLLLSAQIELARRITTHDQSKLHSPEWEMYREMTHKLESVTYGSDEYEALRREMLDSALGHHFAHNRHHPEHFENGINGMNLFDILEMLIDWMAATKHRADSDIAKSIEINCKRFGISPQLEQIMRNTLPWIEDEFFALKTQADITHSRYPTQKAK
;
A
#
# COMPACT_ATOMS: atom_id res chain seq x y z
N MET A 1 -67.66 -19.57 14.13
CA MET A 1 -66.27 -20.05 14.15
C MET A 1 -65.48 -19.06 13.30
N VAL A 2 -65.01 -17.97 13.92
CA VAL A 2 -64.30 -16.90 13.21
C VAL A 2 -62.84 -17.36 13.06
N ALA A 3 -62.40 -17.54 11.82
CA ALA A 3 -61.04 -17.89 11.50
C ALA A 3 -60.10 -16.79 12.02
N ALA A 4 -59.24 -17.14 12.98
CA ALA A 4 -58.12 -16.30 13.35
C ALA A 4 -57.18 -16.27 12.13
N ILE A 5 -57.24 -15.18 11.36
CA ILE A 5 -56.17 -14.82 10.44
C ILE A 5 -54.96 -14.60 11.34
N ILE A 6 -54.05 -15.57 11.39
CA ILE A 6 -52.72 -15.36 11.92
C ILE A 6 -52.13 -14.24 11.07
N ASP A 7 -51.99 -13.05 11.65
CA ASP A 7 -51.27 -11.96 11.00
C ASP A 7 -49.81 -12.38 10.91
N CYS A 8 -49.45 -12.99 9.79
CA CYS A 8 -48.10 -13.43 9.50
C CYS A 8 -47.09 -12.27 9.55
N ASN A 9 -47.53 -11.01 9.59
CA ASN A 9 -46.64 -9.87 9.73
C ASN A 9 -46.19 -9.62 11.17
N ASN A 10 -46.74 -10.31 12.17
CA ASN A 10 -46.47 -10.04 13.58
C ASN A 10 -46.22 -11.33 14.37
N TYR A 11 -45.14 -12.04 14.03
CA TYR A 11 -44.68 -13.22 14.76
C TYR A 11 -43.76 -12.77 15.90
N TYR A 12 -44.13 -13.04 17.16
CA TYR A 12 -43.40 -12.60 18.37
C TYR A 12 -43.20 -11.08 18.57
N GLY A 13 -44.02 -10.23 17.94
CA GLY A 13 -43.94 -8.77 18.10
C GLY A 13 -42.92 -8.08 17.18
N LEU A 14 -42.38 -8.79 16.19
CA LEU A 14 -41.51 -8.25 15.15
C LEU A 14 -42.30 -8.10 13.84
N ASP A 15 -42.13 -6.94 13.20
CA ASP A 15 -42.61 -6.70 11.83
C ASP A 15 -41.69 -7.44 10.85
N MET A 16 -42.14 -8.59 10.35
CA MET A 16 -41.35 -9.41 9.43
C MET A 16 -40.97 -8.67 8.15
N ASN A 17 -41.78 -7.71 7.68
CA ASN A 17 -41.44 -6.95 6.46
C ASN A 17 -40.30 -5.97 6.71
N LEU A 18 -40.28 -5.36 7.89
CA LEU A 18 -39.19 -4.48 8.32
C LEU A 18 -37.87 -5.25 8.45
N GLU A 19 -37.91 -6.43 9.09
CA GLU A 19 -36.74 -7.31 9.24
C GLU A 19 -36.19 -7.77 7.88
N LEU A 20 -37.06 -8.22 6.98
CA LEU A 20 -36.65 -8.65 5.64
C LEU A 20 -36.06 -7.51 4.80
N ASP A 21 -36.64 -6.31 4.87
CA ASP A 21 -36.09 -5.14 4.16
C ASP A 21 -34.74 -4.70 4.74
N ALA A 22 -34.58 -4.70 6.07
CA ALA A 22 -33.32 -4.40 6.73
C ALA A 22 -32.23 -5.43 6.36
N PHE A 23 -32.57 -6.72 6.36
CA PHE A 23 -31.67 -7.79 5.94
C PHE A 23 -31.24 -7.61 4.48
N ARG A 24 -32.20 -7.40 3.57
CA ARG A 24 -31.92 -7.17 2.15
C ARG A 24 -30.98 -6.00 1.94
N LYS A 25 -31.26 -4.84 2.53
CA LYS A 25 -30.40 -3.64 2.43
C LYS A 25 -29.00 -3.89 2.98
N THR A 26 -28.89 -4.63 4.07
CA THR A 26 -27.61 -5.00 4.68
C THR A 26 -26.79 -5.89 3.74
N VAL A 27 -27.41 -6.91 3.14
CA VAL A 27 -26.77 -7.78 2.14
C VAL A 27 -26.35 -7.00 0.89
N GLU A 28 -27.22 -6.11 0.38
CA GLU A 28 -26.92 -5.25 -0.76
C GLU A 28 -25.71 -4.33 -0.47
N HIS A 29 -25.64 -3.76 0.73
CA HIS A 29 -24.50 -2.94 1.17
C HIS A 29 -23.20 -3.75 1.26
N ILE A 30 -23.24 -4.94 1.88
CA ILE A 30 -22.08 -5.83 1.98
C ILE A 30 -21.56 -6.19 0.58
N ALA A 31 -22.46 -6.58 -0.33
CA ALA A 31 -22.10 -6.93 -1.69
C ALA A 31 -21.51 -5.74 -2.46
N LEU A 32 -22.00 -4.51 -2.22
CA LEU A 32 -21.42 -3.31 -2.79
C LEU A 32 -19.99 -3.07 -2.28
N VAL A 33 -19.78 -3.13 -0.96
CA VAL A 33 -18.45 -2.94 -0.37
C VAL A 33 -17.45 -3.97 -0.89
N GLN A 34 -17.84 -5.25 -0.99
CA GLN A 34 -17.00 -6.30 -1.57
C GLN A 34 -16.57 -5.99 -3.01
N ARG A 35 -17.47 -5.50 -3.86
CA ARG A 35 -17.13 -5.10 -5.24
C ARG A 35 -16.22 -3.87 -5.31
N LEU A 36 -16.39 -2.92 -4.40
CA LEU A 36 -15.52 -1.74 -4.32
C LEU A 36 -14.11 -2.12 -3.82
N LEU A 37 -14.01 -3.03 -2.85
CA LEU A 37 -12.72 -3.60 -2.41
C LEU A 37 -12.02 -4.38 -3.52
N LEU A 38 -12.76 -5.12 -4.35
CA LEU A 38 -12.20 -5.76 -5.54
C LEU A 38 -11.65 -4.72 -6.53
N SER A 39 -12.32 -3.58 -6.68
CA SER A 39 -11.82 -2.49 -7.54
C SER A 39 -10.51 -1.91 -6.99
N ALA A 40 -10.37 -1.78 -5.67
CA ALA A 40 -9.12 -1.39 -5.03
C ALA A 40 -7.99 -2.42 -5.25
N GLN A 41 -8.31 -3.71 -5.21
CA GLN A 41 -7.35 -4.77 -5.55
C GLN A 41 -6.86 -4.66 -7.00
N ILE A 42 -7.75 -4.34 -7.94
CA ILE A 42 -7.37 -4.13 -9.36
C ILE A 42 -6.46 -2.91 -9.51
N GLU A 43 -6.71 -1.83 -8.76
CA GLU A 43 -5.82 -0.66 -8.75
C GLU A 43 -4.42 -1.02 -8.25
N LEU A 44 -4.31 -1.80 -7.17
CA LEU A 44 -3.03 -2.33 -6.71
C LEU A 44 -2.35 -3.24 -7.75
N ALA A 45 -3.11 -4.10 -8.42
CA ALA A 45 -2.58 -4.97 -9.47
C ALA A 45 -1.99 -4.18 -10.65
N ARG A 46 -2.61 -3.06 -11.04
CA ARG A 46 -2.04 -2.16 -12.06
C ARG A 46 -0.71 -1.61 -11.59
N ARG A 47 -0.65 -1.07 -10.38
CA ARG A 47 0.58 -0.51 -9.78
C ARG A 47 1.70 -1.53 -9.67
N ILE A 48 1.39 -2.78 -9.26
CA ILE A 48 2.37 -3.88 -9.26
C ILE A 48 3.04 -4.05 -10.63
N THR A 49 2.25 -3.97 -11.70
CA THR A 49 2.80 -4.13 -13.05
C THR A 49 3.53 -2.88 -13.54
N THR A 50 3.11 -1.67 -13.15
CA THR A 50 3.62 -0.42 -13.73
C THR A 50 4.66 0.30 -12.88
N HIS A 51 4.81 -0.05 -11.60
CA HIS A 51 5.72 0.60 -10.67
C HIS A 51 7.11 0.76 -11.29
N ASP A 52 7.54 2.01 -11.43
CA ASP A 52 8.86 2.41 -11.90
C ASP A 52 9.29 1.85 -13.27
N GLN A 53 8.34 1.43 -14.11
CA GLN A 53 8.67 0.92 -15.44
C GLN A 53 9.38 1.96 -16.31
N SER A 54 9.16 3.26 -16.06
CA SER A 54 9.86 4.33 -16.77
C SER A 54 11.38 4.26 -16.60
N LYS A 55 11.89 3.65 -15.51
CA LYS A 55 13.34 3.43 -15.27
C LYS A 55 14.00 2.57 -16.35
N LEU A 56 13.23 1.76 -17.06
CA LEU A 56 13.73 0.84 -18.10
C LEU A 56 13.84 1.50 -19.48
N HIS A 57 13.53 2.80 -19.57
CA HIS A 57 13.54 3.56 -20.81
C HIS A 57 14.30 4.88 -20.67
N SER A 58 14.77 5.41 -21.78
CA SER A 58 15.40 6.74 -21.82
C SER A 58 14.36 7.82 -21.47
N PRO A 59 14.72 8.88 -20.72
CA PRO A 59 16.08 9.24 -20.27
C PRO A 59 16.53 8.61 -18.95
N GLU A 60 15.68 7.86 -18.25
CA GLU A 60 15.99 7.33 -16.91
C GLU A 60 17.00 6.19 -16.94
N TRP A 61 16.90 5.31 -17.94
CA TRP A 61 17.72 4.11 -18.02
C TRP A 61 19.21 4.41 -18.04
N GLU A 62 19.65 5.42 -18.80
CA GLU A 62 21.06 5.80 -18.88
C GLU A 62 21.60 6.21 -17.49
N MET A 63 20.84 7.04 -16.76
CA MET A 63 21.19 7.47 -15.42
C MET A 63 21.24 6.29 -14.43
N TYR A 64 20.21 5.45 -14.40
CA TYR A 64 20.18 4.30 -13.47
C TYR A 64 21.29 3.31 -13.75
N ARG A 65 21.61 3.04 -15.02
CA ARG A 65 22.73 2.18 -15.42
C ARG A 65 24.05 2.68 -14.83
N GLU A 66 24.31 3.99 -14.86
CA GLU A 66 25.56 4.57 -14.36
C GLU A 66 25.61 4.71 -12.83
N MET A 67 24.47 4.99 -12.20
CA MET A 67 24.41 5.35 -10.78
C MET A 67 24.14 4.18 -9.84
N THR A 68 23.53 3.08 -10.29
CA THR A 68 23.10 1.98 -9.40
C THR A 68 24.24 1.45 -8.53
N HIS A 69 25.40 1.13 -9.12
CA HIS A 69 26.56 0.65 -8.36
C HIS A 69 27.16 1.68 -7.40
N LYS A 70 27.09 2.97 -7.76
CA LYS A 70 27.55 4.05 -6.87
C LYS A 70 26.64 4.15 -5.65
N LEU A 71 25.33 4.12 -5.87
CA LEU A 71 24.31 4.19 -4.82
C LEU A 71 24.41 3.02 -3.83
N GLU A 72 24.73 1.80 -4.28
CA GLU A 72 24.92 0.62 -3.43
C GLU A 72 26.02 0.83 -2.37
N SER A 73 27.05 1.61 -2.69
CA SER A 73 28.21 1.83 -1.82
C SER A 73 28.09 2.98 -0.83
N VAL A 74 27.04 3.81 -0.93
CA VAL A 74 26.82 4.97 -0.05
C VAL A 74 25.67 4.72 0.93
N THR A 75 25.73 5.32 2.11
CA THR A 75 24.70 5.21 3.14
C THR A 75 23.53 6.13 2.83
N TYR A 76 22.30 5.62 2.88
CA TYR A 76 21.09 6.42 2.65
C TYR A 76 21.02 7.61 3.62
N GLY A 77 20.83 8.81 3.06
CA GLY A 77 20.79 10.07 3.82
C GLY A 77 22.15 10.62 4.27
N SER A 78 23.28 10.05 3.82
CA SER A 78 24.59 10.68 4.00
C SER A 78 24.82 11.84 3.04
N ASP A 79 25.79 12.70 3.31
CA ASP A 79 26.13 13.83 2.44
C ASP A 79 26.56 13.37 1.04
N GLU A 80 27.25 12.23 0.94
CA GLU A 80 27.64 11.61 -0.33
C GLU A 80 26.42 11.09 -1.10
N TYR A 81 25.46 10.45 -0.41
CA TYR A 81 24.21 10.02 -1.02
C TYR A 81 23.41 11.22 -1.55
N GLU A 82 23.32 12.30 -0.76
CA GLU A 82 22.61 13.52 -1.19
C GLU A 82 23.32 14.22 -2.35
N ALA A 83 24.66 14.15 -2.44
CA ALA A 83 25.39 14.66 -3.59
C ALA A 83 25.08 13.87 -4.87
N LEU A 84 25.09 12.53 -4.82
CA LEU A 84 24.69 11.68 -5.94
C LEU A 84 23.24 11.91 -6.35
N ARG A 85 22.33 12.03 -5.36
CA ARG A 85 20.92 12.32 -5.62
C ARG A 85 20.73 13.67 -6.34
N ARG A 86 21.50 14.70 -5.99
CA ARG A 86 21.47 15.99 -6.69
C ARG A 86 21.93 15.87 -8.15
N GLU A 87 22.99 15.12 -8.41
CA GLU A 87 23.44 14.84 -9.78
C GLU A 87 22.37 14.11 -10.61
N MET A 88 21.62 13.20 -9.98
CA MET A 88 20.51 12.47 -10.60
C MET A 88 19.26 13.34 -10.84
N LEU A 89 19.03 14.37 -9.99
CA LEU A 89 17.93 15.33 -10.15
C LEU A 89 18.00 16.09 -11.46
N ASP A 90 19.20 16.51 -11.84
CA ASP A 90 19.43 17.34 -13.03
C ASP A 90 19.33 16.55 -14.36
N SER A 91 19.34 15.21 -14.30
CA SER A 91 19.36 14.34 -15.48
C SER A 91 18.04 13.61 -15.72
N ALA A 92 17.57 12.81 -14.76
CA ALA A 92 16.46 11.88 -15.02
C ALA A 92 15.46 11.70 -13.86
N LEU A 93 15.77 12.08 -12.62
CA LEU A 93 14.79 11.98 -11.53
C LEU A 93 13.57 12.90 -11.73
N GLY A 94 13.72 14.05 -12.42
CA GLY A 94 12.58 14.87 -12.80
C GLY A 94 11.59 14.15 -13.71
N HIS A 95 12.11 13.40 -14.71
CA HIS A 95 11.28 12.55 -15.56
C HIS A 95 10.63 11.42 -14.74
N HIS A 96 11.40 10.81 -13.85
CA HIS A 96 10.95 9.75 -12.97
C HIS A 96 9.77 10.17 -12.09
N PHE A 97 9.89 11.30 -11.38
CA PHE A 97 8.82 11.81 -10.53
C PHE A 97 7.59 12.22 -11.34
N ALA A 98 7.76 12.77 -12.55
CA ALA A 98 6.64 13.11 -13.42
C ALA A 98 5.82 11.88 -13.87
N HIS A 99 6.44 10.70 -13.96
CA HIS A 99 5.77 9.48 -14.42
C HIS A 99 5.32 8.54 -13.29
N ASN A 100 5.91 8.66 -12.10
CA ASN A 100 5.65 7.76 -10.98
C ASN A 100 5.04 8.51 -9.80
N ARG A 101 3.71 8.42 -9.71
CA ARG A 101 2.88 9.18 -8.75
C ARG A 101 2.98 8.73 -7.29
N HIS A 102 3.75 7.70 -6.96
CA HIS A 102 3.97 7.33 -5.56
C HIS A 102 5.05 8.21 -4.90
N HIS A 103 5.76 9.06 -5.66
CA HIS A 103 6.67 10.05 -5.09
C HIS A 103 5.93 11.35 -4.72
N PRO A 104 6.17 11.93 -3.53
CA PRO A 104 5.63 13.23 -3.18
C PRO A 104 6.02 14.32 -4.20
N GLU A 105 7.22 14.24 -4.79
CA GLU A 105 7.71 15.15 -5.81
C GLU A 105 6.89 15.16 -7.12
N HIS A 106 6.03 14.15 -7.35
CA HIS A 106 5.08 14.15 -8.47
C HIS A 106 4.03 15.27 -8.34
N PHE A 107 3.71 15.68 -7.11
CA PHE A 107 2.60 16.59 -6.84
C PHE A 107 3.09 17.97 -6.43
N GLU A 108 2.42 19.02 -6.94
CA GLU A 108 2.67 20.41 -6.53
C GLU A 108 2.47 20.61 -5.01
N ASN A 109 1.47 19.93 -4.42
CA ASN A 109 1.19 19.98 -2.98
C ASN A 109 1.91 18.88 -2.17
N GLY A 110 2.95 18.28 -2.75
CA GLY A 110 3.74 17.21 -2.13
C GLY A 110 2.88 16.05 -1.63
N ILE A 111 3.18 15.58 -0.42
CA ILE A 111 2.45 14.49 0.26
C ILE A 111 0.93 14.74 0.34
N ASN A 112 0.50 16.02 0.42
CA ASN A 112 -0.92 16.37 0.53
C ASN A 112 -1.67 16.27 -0.81
N GLY A 113 -0.96 16.06 -1.94
CA GLY A 113 -1.56 15.76 -3.23
C GLY A 113 -1.82 14.27 -3.46
N MET A 114 -1.26 13.40 -2.61
CA MET A 114 -1.30 11.95 -2.77
C MET A 114 -2.64 11.36 -2.34
N ASN A 115 -3.06 10.26 -2.98
CA ASN A 115 -4.14 9.42 -2.49
C ASN A 115 -3.61 8.24 -1.65
N LEU A 116 -4.52 7.43 -1.09
CA LEU A 116 -4.13 6.29 -0.24
C LEU A 116 -3.31 5.22 -0.97
N PHE A 117 -3.55 5.00 -2.26
CA PHE A 117 -2.78 4.03 -3.06
C PHE A 117 -1.36 4.54 -3.33
N ASP A 118 -1.20 5.84 -3.57
CA ASP A 118 0.11 6.48 -3.73
C ASP A 118 0.93 6.35 -2.45
N ILE A 119 0.32 6.64 -1.29
CA ILE A 119 0.99 6.53 0.01
C ILE A 119 1.37 5.08 0.31
N LEU A 120 0.48 4.12 -0.02
CA LEU A 120 0.75 2.70 0.19
C LEU A 120 1.89 2.21 -0.71
N GLU A 121 1.86 2.56 -2.00
CA GLU A 121 2.94 2.21 -2.94
C GLU A 121 4.27 2.84 -2.52
N MET A 122 4.27 4.10 -2.09
CA MET A 122 5.45 4.79 -1.55
C MET A 122 6.04 4.07 -0.33
N LEU A 123 5.20 3.64 0.61
CA LEU A 123 5.64 2.91 1.79
C LEU A 123 6.24 1.55 1.42
N ILE A 124 5.67 0.86 0.43
CA ILE A 124 6.18 -0.42 -0.08
C ILE A 124 7.52 -0.23 -0.82
N ASP A 125 7.66 0.83 -1.62
CA ASP A 125 8.93 1.22 -2.26
C ASP A 125 10.03 1.45 -1.22
N TRP A 126 9.73 2.24 -0.17
CA TRP A 126 10.68 2.46 0.91
C TRP A 126 11.07 1.16 1.62
N MET A 127 10.13 0.23 1.78
CA MET A 127 10.42 -1.08 2.35
C MET A 127 11.33 -1.91 1.45
N ALA A 128 11.08 -1.93 0.14
CA ALA A 128 11.93 -2.62 -0.84
C ALA A 128 13.35 -2.05 -0.82
N ALA A 129 13.50 -0.72 -0.79
CA ALA A 129 14.81 -0.07 -0.68
C ALA A 129 15.60 -0.49 0.58
N THR A 130 14.91 -0.88 1.65
CA THR A 130 15.52 -1.41 2.89
C THR A 130 15.72 -2.93 2.92
N LYS A 131 15.29 -3.69 1.91
CA LYS A 131 15.55 -5.15 1.87
C LYS A 131 16.88 -5.52 1.20
N HIS A 132 17.52 -4.56 0.54
CA HIS A 132 18.75 -4.78 -0.25
C HIS A 132 20.06 -4.54 0.52
N ARG A 133 20.01 -4.22 1.83
CA ARG A 133 21.22 -3.98 2.65
C ARG A 133 21.11 -4.71 3.99
N ALA A 134 22.23 -5.25 4.48
CA ALA A 134 22.27 -6.03 5.71
C ALA A 134 21.90 -5.21 6.98
N ASP A 135 22.08 -3.88 6.93
CA ASP A 135 21.90 -2.96 8.06
C ASP A 135 20.73 -1.97 7.88
N SER A 136 19.85 -2.17 6.90
CA SER A 136 18.75 -1.22 6.64
C SER A 136 17.52 -1.48 7.50
N ASP A 137 17.04 -0.41 8.14
CA ASP A 137 15.89 -0.40 9.04
C ASP A 137 14.78 0.48 8.44
N ILE A 138 13.63 -0.14 8.12
CA ILE A 138 12.45 0.56 7.60
C ILE A 138 11.93 1.61 8.60
N ALA A 139 12.07 1.40 9.91
CA ALA A 139 11.64 2.37 10.90
C ALA A 139 12.46 3.67 10.81
N LYS A 140 13.76 3.55 10.54
CA LYS A 140 14.67 4.67 10.29
C LYS A 140 14.40 5.33 8.94
N SER A 141 14.10 4.54 7.90
CA SER A 141 13.72 5.05 6.58
C SER A 141 12.45 5.93 6.67
N ILE A 142 11.43 5.47 7.39
CA ILE A 142 10.22 6.26 7.68
C ILE A 142 10.57 7.55 8.40
N GLU A 143 11.39 7.50 9.46
CA GLU A 143 11.74 8.71 10.21
C GLU A 143 12.43 9.77 9.34
N ILE A 144 13.40 9.35 8.51
CA ILE A 144 14.13 10.25 7.59
C ILE A 144 13.16 10.84 6.55
N ASN A 145 12.33 10.01 5.93
CA ASN A 145 11.41 10.46 4.89
C ASN A 145 10.27 11.32 5.46
N CYS A 146 9.78 11.05 6.67
CA CYS A 146 8.81 11.89 7.33
C CYS A 146 9.34 13.31 7.58
N LYS A 147 10.59 13.43 8.02
CA LYS A 147 11.26 14.73 8.16
C LYS A 147 11.43 15.41 6.80
N ARG A 148 11.89 14.67 5.77
CA ARG A 148 12.13 15.19 4.42
C ARG A 148 10.86 15.72 3.76
N PHE A 149 9.74 15.02 3.88
CA PHE A 149 8.49 15.33 3.19
C PHE A 149 7.46 16.05 4.07
N GLY A 150 7.82 16.41 5.31
CA GLY A 150 6.90 17.11 6.22
C GLY A 150 5.66 16.27 6.58
N ILE A 151 5.82 14.95 6.68
CA ILE A 151 4.72 14.04 7.00
C ILE A 151 4.28 14.25 8.45
N SER A 152 2.97 14.35 8.66
CA SER A 152 2.42 14.56 10.01
C SER A 152 2.64 13.32 10.90
N PRO A 153 2.76 13.49 12.23
CA PRO A 153 2.89 12.37 13.16
C PRO A 153 1.73 11.36 13.06
N GLN A 154 0.53 11.82 12.71
CA GLN A 154 -0.62 10.93 12.50
C GLN A 154 -0.39 10.01 11.31
N LEU A 155 0.03 10.55 10.16
CA LEU A 155 0.24 9.75 8.97
C LEU A 155 1.46 8.82 9.14
N GLU A 156 2.52 9.29 9.80
CA GLU A 156 3.66 8.43 10.18
C GLU A 156 3.19 7.22 11.02
N GLN A 157 2.38 7.45 12.05
CA GLN A 157 1.87 6.35 12.89
C GLN A 157 1.00 5.37 12.09
N ILE A 158 0.18 5.86 11.15
CA ILE A 158 -0.60 5.00 10.25
C ILE A 158 0.33 4.13 9.41
N MET A 159 1.37 4.69 8.79
CA MET A 159 2.35 3.91 8.03
C MET A 159 3.01 2.82 8.88
N ARG A 160 3.41 3.15 10.11
CA ARG A 160 4.00 2.17 11.06
C ARG A 160 3.03 1.05 11.40
N ASN A 161 1.75 1.35 11.60
CA ASN A 161 0.71 0.35 11.84
C ASN A 161 0.44 -0.53 10.63
N THR A 162 0.72 -0.04 9.42
CA THR A 162 0.52 -0.76 8.16
C THR A 162 1.65 -1.77 7.89
N LEU A 163 2.89 -1.52 8.32
CA LEU A 163 4.06 -2.36 7.99
C LEU A 163 3.83 -3.88 8.16
N PRO A 164 3.26 -4.39 9.28
CA PRO A 164 3.07 -5.83 9.46
C PRO A 164 2.10 -6.49 8.48
N TRP A 165 1.32 -5.69 7.74
CA TRP A 165 0.30 -6.17 6.79
C TRP A 165 0.81 -6.29 5.36
N ILE A 166 2.01 -5.75 5.08
CA ILE A 166 2.61 -5.65 3.75
C ILE A 166 4.01 -6.28 3.70
N GLU A 167 4.34 -7.13 4.67
CA GLU A 167 5.56 -7.94 4.63
C GLU A 167 5.52 -8.92 3.45
N ASP A 168 6.68 -9.18 2.85
CA ASP A 168 6.82 -10.15 1.75
C ASP A 168 6.77 -11.58 2.29
N GLU A 169 5.55 -12.06 2.55
CA GLU A 169 5.27 -13.45 2.92
C GLU A 169 5.42 -14.40 1.71
N PHE A 170 5.54 -13.86 0.49
CA PHE A 170 5.58 -14.64 -0.75
C PHE A 170 7.00 -15.00 -1.18
N PHE A 171 8.04 -14.32 -0.67
CA PHE A 171 9.44 -14.51 -1.08
C PHE A 171 9.91 -15.96 -1.14
N ALA A 172 9.51 -16.76 -0.14
CA ALA A 172 9.90 -18.15 0.00
C ALA A 172 9.03 -19.12 -0.82
N LEU A 173 7.90 -18.69 -1.34
CA LEU A 173 6.99 -19.53 -2.11
C LEU A 173 7.52 -19.71 -3.53
N LYS A 174 7.79 -20.95 -3.95
CA LYS A 174 8.32 -21.27 -5.29
C LYS A 174 7.33 -22.03 -6.14
N THR A 175 6.39 -22.72 -5.50
CA THR A 175 5.39 -23.57 -6.13
C THR A 175 4.03 -23.36 -5.45
N GLN A 176 2.96 -23.81 -6.11
CA GLN A 176 1.63 -23.81 -5.48
C GLN A 176 1.59 -24.69 -4.22
N ALA A 177 2.48 -25.69 -4.10
CA ALA A 177 2.59 -26.52 -2.91
C ALA A 177 3.12 -25.77 -1.69
N ASP A 178 3.82 -24.64 -1.90
CA ASP A 178 4.35 -23.82 -0.80
C ASP A 178 3.28 -22.90 -0.21
N ILE A 179 2.13 -22.72 -0.90
CA ILE A 179 1.03 -21.86 -0.44
C ILE A 179 0.41 -22.47 0.82
N THR A 180 0.88 -22.01 1.98
CA THR A 180 0.30 -22.37 3.26
C THR A 180 -0.80 -21.37 3.64
N HIS A 181 -1.96 -21.86 4.07
CA HIS A 181 -3.01 -21.00 4.61
C HIS A 181 -2.69 -20.75 6.09
N SER A 182 -1.85 -19.76 6.38
CA SER A 182 -1.65 -19.33 7.77
C SER A 182 -1.69 -17.81 7.87
N ARG A 183 -2.72 -17.30 8.52
CA ARG A 183 -2.59 -16.06 9.28
C ARG A 183 -2.81 -16.44 10.74
N TYR A 184 -1.79 -16.21 11.56
CA TYR A 184 -1.59 -16.47 12.99
C TYR A 184 -0.81 -17.74 13.38
N PRO A 185 0.30 -17.61 14.15
CA PRO A 185 0.80 -18.72 14.95
C PRO A 185 -0.30 -19.09 15.95
N THR A 186 -0.63 -20.38 16.06
CA THR A 186 -1.40 -20.90 17.19
C THR A 186 -0.84 -20.30 18.47
N GLN A 187 -1.62 -19.45 19.15
CA GLN A 187 -1.31 -19.09 20.53
C GLN A 187 -1.14 -20.41 21.26
N LYS A 188 0.07 -20.69 21.76
CA LYS A 188 0.29 -21.84 22.62
C LYS A 188 -0.71 -21.72 23.76
N ALA A 189 -1.64 -22.69 23.82
CA ALA A 189 -2.53 -22.83 24.95
C ALA A 189 -1.67 -22.87 26.23
N LYS A 190 -2.05 -22.04 27.21
CA LYS A 190 -1.51 -22.13 28.57
C LYS A 190 -1.95 -23.43 29.22
#